data_AF-A0A564TMY2-F1
#
_entry.id   AF-A0A564TMY2-F1
#
_cell.length_a   1.000
_cell.length_b   1.000
_cell.length_c   1.000
_cell.angle_alpha   90.00
_cell.angle_beta   90.00
_cell.angle_gamma   90.00
#
_symmetry.space_group_name_H-M   'P 1'
#
loop_
_entity.id
_entity.type
_entity.pdbx_description
1 polymer ?
#
loop_
_entity_poly.entity_id
_entity_poly.type
_entity_poly.pdbx_seq_one_letter_code
_entity_poly.pdbx_strand_id
1 'polypeptide(L)'
;MRTPKNYTQSVNDKKITNEMIAECIYSVNKRAKNYRDKIRKYKDDRYNRYTARNIENAEDEMEKYYTMKEELLTVFEPSLIHRQYVGEEKKRVFSTEKDYDKLLQEKSNDIIWKSGYRDENSIEVKFFDYKLDRKKYLYFLVYEIGKSSFHLPISEQKAKRYTKLQIKEIDKDFKTHGANIKGLLSTQFVNKVLRLLQSGDYTIVE
;
A
#
# COMPACT_ATOMS: atom_id res chain seq x y z
N MET A 1 0.42 18.22 -15.56
CA MET A 1 1.71 17.52 -15.38
C MET A 1 2.78 18.53 -15.70
N ARG A 2 3.82 18.62 -14.88
CA ARG A 2 4.87 19.63 -15.01
C ARG A 2 6.21 18.91 -14.91
N THR A 3 6.75 18.47 -16.05
CA THR A 3 8.11 17.94 -16.09
C THR A 3 9.05 19.11 -16.38
N PRO A 4 10.01 19.43 -15.51
CA PRO A 4 10.99 20.48 -15.77
C PRO A 4 11.83 20.19 -17.02
N LYS A 5 12.18 21.22 -17.80
CA LYS A 5 12.98 21.05 -19.03
C LYS A 5 14.38 20.50 -18.74
N ASN A 6 15.01 21.00 -17.67
CA ASN A 6 16.31 20.53 -17.20
C ASN A 6 16.31 19.03 -16.91
N TYR A 7 15.24 18.49 -16.31
CA TYR A 7 15.16 17.05 -16.02
C TYR A 7 15.17 16.20 -17.30
N THR A 8 14.50 16.66 -18.36
CA THR A 8 14.48 15.91 -19.63
C THR A 8 15.86 15.86 -20.27
N GLN A 9 16.60 16.97 -20.21
CA GLN A 9 17.97 17.06 -20.70
C GLN A 9 18.92 16.17 -19.88
N SER A 10 18.87 16.25 -18.55
CA SER A 10 19.70 15.42 -17.67
C SER A 10 19.51 13.93 -17.94
N VAL A 11 18.27 13.45 -18.11
CA VAL A 11 18.00 12.05 -18.45
C VAL A 11 18.53 11.68 -19.85
N ASN A 12 18.52 12.60 -20.83
CA ASN A 12 19.16 12.35 -22.13
C ASN A 12 20.68 12.21 -22.00
N ASP A 13 21.27 13.03 -21.13
CA ASP A 13 22.71 13.02 -20.85
C ASP A 13 23.11 11.91 -19.86
N LYS A 14 22.19 11.00 -19.53
CA LYS A 14 22.36 9.87 -18.60
C LYS A 14 22.78 10.29 -17.18
N LYS A 15 22.43 11.51 -16.78
CA LYS A 15 22.66 12.06 -15.45
C LYS A 15 21.35 12.09 -14.67
N ILE A 16 21.31 11.43 -13.53
CA ILE A 16 20.13 11.36 -12.66
C ILE A 16 20.50 11.89 -11.27
N THR A 17 19.64 12.70 -10.65
CA THR A 17 19.78 13.09 -9.25
C THR A 17 18.85 12.29 -8.34
N ASN A 18 19.19 12.20 -7.05
CA ASN A 18 18.29 11.61 -6.05
C ASN A 18 16.96 12.37 -5.95
N GLU A 19 16.98 13.68 -6.16
CA GLU A 19 15.76 14.51 -6.22
C GLU A 19 14.85 14.09 -7.38
N MET A 20 15.40 13.88 -8.59
CA MET A 20 14.63 13.41 -9.74
C MET A 20 13.96 12.06 -9.47
N ILE A 21 14.68 11.13 -8.83
CA ILE A 21 14.12 9.82 -8.49
C ILE A 21 13.04 9.97 -7.40
N ALA A 22 13.29 10.77 -6.36
CA ALA A 22 12.31 11.07 -5.32
C ALA A 22 11.03 11.69 -5.88
N GLU A 23 11.13 12.64 -6.81
CA GLU A 23 9.96 13.22 -7.48
C GLU A 23 9.23 12.18 -8.34
N CYS A 24 9.95 11.27 -9.01
CA CYS A 24 9.33 10.16 -9.74
C CYS A 24 8.55 9.24 -8.81
N ILE A 25 9.15 8.83 -7.69
CA ILE A 25 8.52 7.98 -6.66
C ILE A 25 7.28 8.67 -6.09
N TYR A 26 7.40 9.95 -5.75
CA TYR A 26 6.28 10.76 -5.27
C TYR A 26 5.13 10.78 -6.29
N SER A 27 5.48 11.00 -7.55
CA SER A 27 4.56 11.08 -8.70
C SER A 27 3.75 9.79 -8.88
N VAL A 28 4.38 8.62 -8.86
CA VAL A 28 3.66 7.33 -8.99
C VAL A 28 2.89 6.96 -7.73
N ASN A 29 3.46 7.18 -6.54
CA ASN A 29 2.81 6.90 -5.26
C ASN A 29 1.51 7.70 -5.08
N LYS A 30 1.49 8.97 -5.54
CA LYS A 30 0.28 9.79 -5.52
C LYS A 30 -0.77 9.32 -6.53
N ARG A 31 -0.37 8.85 -7.72
CA ARG A 31 -1.30 8.24 -8.68
C ARG A 31 -1.91 6.96 -8.16
N ALA A 32 -1.12 6.05 -7.61
CA ALA A 32 -1.61 4.82 -6.99
C ALA A 32 -2.68 5.12 -5.92
N LYS A 33 -2.42 6.11 -5.06
CA LYS A 33 -3.39 6.56 -4.05
C LYS A 33 -4.65 7.19 -4.65
N ASN A 34 -4.55 7.91 -5.76
CA ASN A 34 -5.73 8.43 -6.46
C ASN A 34 -6.63 7.29 -6.96
N TYR A 35 -6.06 6.22 -7.52
CA TYR A 35 -6.83 5.04 -7.93
C TYR A 35 -7.43 4.30 -6.74
N ARG A 36 -6.68 4.12 -5.65
CA ARG A 36 -7.20 3.61 -4.37
C ARG A 36 -8.42 4.42 -3.88
N ASP A 37 -8.31 5.74 -3.90
CA ASP A 37 -9.39 6.63 -3.46
C ASP A 37 -10.59 6.57 -4.44
N LYS A 38 -10.36 6.30 -5.74
CA LYS A 38 -11.39 6.05 -6.75
C LYS A 38 -12.14 4.72 -6.53
N ILE A 39 -11.41 3.65 -6.22
CA ILE A 39 -11.99 2.33 -5.89
C ILE A 39 -12.96 2.45 -4.72
N ARG A 40 -12.59 3.20 -3.67
CA ARG A 40 -13.49 3.46 -2.53
C ARG A 40 -14.80 4.11 -2.98
N LYS A 41 -14.72 5.14 -3.81
CA LYS A 41 -15.91 5.81 -4.37
C LYS A 41 -16.79 4.86 -5.19
N TYR A 42 -16.20 3.96 -5.97
CA TYR A 42 -16.97 2.97 -6.72
C TYR A 42 -17.66 1.94 -5.83
N LYS A 43 -17.01 1.53 -4.74
CA LYS A 43 -17.61 0.61 -3.74
C LYS A 43 -18.79 1.25 -3.00
N ASP A 44 -18.76 2.57 -2.80
CA ASP A 44 -19.85 3.32 -2.18
C ASP A 44 -21.03 3.57 -3.15
N ASP A 45 -20.79 3.50 -4.46
CA ASP A 45 -21.81 3.68 -5.49
C ASP A 45 -22.57 2.38 -5.79
N ARG A 46 -23.66 2.18 -5.04
CA ARG A 46 -24.54 1.00 -5.12
C ARG A 46 -25.37 0.90 -6.41
N TYR A 47 -25.38 1.93 -7.26
CA TYR A 47 -26.27 2.01 -8.43
C TYR A 47 -25.54 1.91 -9.78
N ASN A 48 -24.21 1.89 -9.78
CA ASN A 48 -23.43 1.83 -11.02
C ASN A 48 -23.31 0.39 -11.54
N ARG A 49 -23.95 0.12 -12.69
CA ARG A 49 -23.93 -1.19 -13.36
C ARG A 49 -22.52 -1.64 -13.78
N TYR A 50 -21.57 -0.71 -13.89
CA TYR A 50 -20.17 -1.00 -14.26
C TYR A 50 -19.22 -0.98 -13.05
N THR A 51 -19.73 -0.99 -11.81
CA THR A 51 -18.90 -0.93 -10.59
C THR A 51 -17.79 -1.98 -10.58
N ALA A 52 -18.11 -3.25 -10.88
CA ALA A 52 -17.11 -4.32 -10.89
C ALA A 52 -15.96 -4.03 -11.89
N ARG A 53 -16.29 -3.77 -13.16
CA ARG A 53 -15.30 -3.44 -14.20
C ARG A 53 -14.51 -2.17 -13.90
N ASN A 54 -15.15 -1.16 -13.32
CA ASN A 54 -14.50 0.10 -12.94
C ASN A 54 -13.52 -0.08 -11.78
N ILE A 55 -13.84 -0.97 -10.83
CA ILE A 55 -12.96 -1.34 -9.72
C ILE A 55 -11.75 -2.09 -10.27
N GLU A 56 -11.97 -3.12 -11.09
CA GLU A 56 -10.90 -3.93 -11.70
C GLU A 56 -9.90 -3.04 -12.47
N ASN A 57 -10.39 -2.22 -13.41
CA ASN A 57 -9.53 -1.28 -14.16
C ASN A 57 -8.76 -0.31 -13.25
N ALA A 58 -9.32 0.07 -12.10
CA ALA A 58 -8.67 0.95 -11.15
C ALA A 58 -7.67 0.21 -10.26
N GLU A 59 -7.91 -1.07 -9.96
CA GLU A 59 -6.98 -1.96 -9.27
C GLU A 59 -5.74 -2.21 -10.13
N ASP A 60 -5.92 -2.49 -11.43
CA ASP A 60 -4.81 -2.66 -12.40
C ASP A 60 -3.90 -1.43 -12.47
N GLU A 61 -4.50 -0.24 -12.62
CA GLU A 61 -3.72 1.00 -12.66
C GLU A 61 -3.06 1.31 -11.30
N MET A 62 -3.74 1.00 -10.19
CA MET A 62 -3.16 1.16 -8.86
C MET A 62 -1.93 0.27 -8.67
N GLU A 63 -2.05 -1.01 -9.03
CA GLU A 63 -0.98 -2.00 -8.95
C GLU A 63 0.21 -1.57 -9.79
N LYS A 64 -0.01 -1.23 -11.07
CA LYS A 64 1.02 -0.69 -11.98
C LYS A 64 1.84 0.45 -11.35
N TYR A 65 1.20 1.46 -10.75
CA TYR A 65 1.95 2.56 -10.13
C TYR A 65 2.66 2.16 -8.84
N TYR A 66 2.16 1.18 -8.08
CA TYR A 66 2.89 0.64 -6.94
C TYR A 66 4.08 -0.22 -7.38
N THR A 67 3.97 -0.99 -8.45
CA THR A 67 5.10 -1.73 -9.04
C THR A 67 6.20 -0.77 -9.50
N MET A 68 5.84 0.28 -10.24
CA MET A 68 6.79 1.33 -10.64
C MET A 68 7.49 1.97 -9.43
N LYS A 69 6.75 2.20 -8.34
CA LYS A 69 7.31 2.73 -7.09
C LYS A 69 8.33 1.76 -6.49
N GLU A 70 7.99 0.48 -6.42
CA GLU A 70 8.87 -0.56 -5.89
C GLU A 70 10.16 -0.65 -6.70
N GLU A 71 10.06 -0.67 -8.03
CA GLU A 71 11.21 -0.66 -8.94
C GLU A 71 12.10 0.57 -8.73
N LEU A 72 11.51 1.77 -8.64
CA LEU A 72 12.28 3.00 -8.37
C LEU A 72 12.99 2.97 -7.01
N LEU A 73 12.41 2.31 -6.01
CA LEU A 73 13.00 2.19 -4.66
C LEU A 73 14.16 1.20 -4.61
N THR A 74 14.30 0.26 -5.56
CA THR A 74 15.40 -0.72 -5.57
C THR A 74 16.80 -0.10 -5.70
N VAL A 75 16.88 1.15 -6.15
CA VAL A 75 18.13 1.91 -6.24
C VAL A 75 18.68 2.30 -4.86
N PHE A 76 17.83 2.27 -3.84
CA PHE A 76 18.14 2.72 -2.49
C PHE A 76 18.03 1.58 -1.49
N GLU A 77 18.85 1.63 -0.45
CA GLU A 77 18.64 0.81 0.73
C GLU A 77 17.63 1.47 1.67
N PRO A 78 16.75 0.70 2.33
CA PRO A 78 15.85 1.25 3.34
C PRO A 78 16.65 1.71 4.58
N SER A 79 16.29 2.87 5.12
CA SER A 79 16.93 3.46 6.30
C SER A 79 16.49 2.79 7.60
N LEU A 80 15.20 2.44 7.71
CA LEU A 80 14.60 1.85 8.91
C LEU A 80 13.26 1.17 8.61
N ILE A 81 12.66 0.55 9.63
CA ILE A 81 11.30 0.01 9.58
C ILE A 81 10.37 0.84 10.45
N HIS A 82 9.23 1.25 9.90
CA HIS A 82 8.12 1.75 10.69
C HIS A 82 7.15 0.63 11.05
N ARG A 83 6.66 0.66 12.30
CA ARG A 83 5.62 -0.22 12.83
C ARG A 83 4.43 0.64 13.28
N GLN A 84 3.26 0.39 12.71
CA GLN A 84 2.01 1.09 13.05
C GLN A 84 1.06 0.15 13.78
N TYR A 85 0.61 0.51 14.96
CA TYR A 85 -0.44 -0.24 15.67
C TYR A 85 -1.80 -0.01 15.01
N VAL A 86 -2.52 -1.09 14.69
CA VAL A 86 -3.82 -1.03 13.98
C VAL A 86 -4.94 -1.78 14.70
N GLY A 87 -4.78 -2.02 16.00
CA GLY A 87 -5.76 -2.70 16.85
C GLY A 87 -5.32 -4.09 17.25
N GLU A 88 -6.28 -4.94 17.61
CA GLU A 88 -6.02 -6.31 18.05
C GLU A 88 -6.37 -7.32 16.95
N GLU A 89 -5.64 -8.43 16.93
CA GLU A 89 -5.99 -9.56 16.09
C GLU A 89 -7.30 -10.17 16.57
N LYS A 90 -8.16 -10.49 15.61
CA LYS A 90 -9.45 -11.14 15.83
C LYS A 90 -9.60 -12.30 14.88
N LYS A 91 -10.29 -13.35 15.34
CA LYS A 91 -10.69 -14.48 14.50
C LYS A 91 -12.20 -14.47 14.36
N ARG A 92 -12.68 -14.59 13.11
CA ARG A 92 -14.08 -14.87 12.80
C ARG A 92 -14.29 -16.38 12.75
N VAL A 93 -15.39 -16.85 13.32
CA VAL A 93 -15.82 -18.25 13.25
C VAL A 93 -17.24 -18.29 12.69
N PHE A 94 -17.48 -19.11 11.68
CA PHE A 94 -18.78 -19.29 11.04
C PHE A 94 -19.51 -20.51 11.58
N SER A 95 -20.84 -20.48 11.60
CA SER A 95 -21.69 -21.60 12.05
C SER A 95 -21.56 -22.86 11.19
N THR A 96 -20.90 -22.76 10.04
CA THR A 96 -20.56 -23.89 9.17
C THR A 96 -19.27 -24.60 9.59
N GLU A 97 -18.46 -24.02 10.46
CA GLU A 97 -17.25 -24.64 11.01
C GLU A 97 -17.62 -25.69 12.07
N LYS A 98 -16.92 -26.84 12.06
CA LYS A 98 -17.24 -27.99 12.93
C LYS A 98 -17.12 -27.68 14.43
N ASP A 99 -16.29 -26.73 14.80
CA ASP A 99 -15.97 -26.34 16.17
C ASP A 99 -16.69 -25.06 16.62
N TYR A 100 -17.69 -24.58 15.85
CA TYR A 100 -18.41 -23.34 16.13
C TYR A 100 -18.98 -23.28 17.55
N ASP A 101 -19.80 -24.26 17.96
CA ASP A 101 -20.47 -24.24 19.26
C ASP A 101 -19.48 -24.32 20.42
N LYS A 102 -18.43 -25.13 20.24
CA LYS A 102 -17.33 -25.24 21.21
C LYS A 102 -16.62 -23.90 21.39
N LEU A 103 -16.19 -23.27 20.29
CA LEU A 103 -15.50 -21.99 20.33
C LEU A 103 -16.42 -20.88 20.84
N LEU A 104 -17.72 -20.92 20.53
CA LEU A 104 -18.70 -19.94 21.02
C LEU A 104 -18.81 -19.96 22.54
N GLN A 105 -18.75 -21.13 23.16
CA GLN A 105 -18.74 -21.29 24.61
C GLN A 105 -17.38 -20.89 25.20
N GLU A 106 -16.30 -21.48 24.71
CA GLU A 106 -14.93 -21.26 25.21
C GLU A 106 -14.48 -19.80 25.11
N LYS A 107 -14.89 -19.09 24.06
CA LYS A 107 -14.50 -17.69 23.79
C LYS A 107 -15.54 -16.68 24.18
N SER A 108 -16.60 -17.06 24.90
CA SER A 108 -17.73 -16.20 25.26
C SER A 108 -17.34 -14.82 25.82
N ASN A 109 -16.33 -14.75 26.70
CA ASN A 109 -15.82 -13.51 27.29
C ASN A 109 -14.96 -12.66 26.33
N ASP A 110 -14.48 -13.26 25.25
CA ASP A 110 -13.59 -12.65 24.26
C ASP A 110 -14.35 -12.20 23.00
N ILE A 111 -15.67 -12.45 22.93
CA ILE A 111 -16.48 -12.11 21.76
C ILE A 111 -16.66 -10.59 21.65
N ILE A 112 -16.22 -10.06 20.52
CA ILE A 112 -16.29 -8.63 20.20
C ILE A 112 -17.54 -8.34 19.37
N TRP A 113 -17.96 -9.30 18.54
CA TRP A 113 -19.06 -9.12 17.61
C TRP A 113 -19.77 -10.44 17.29
N LYS A 114 -21.09 -10.38 17.10
CA LYS A 114 -21.93 -11.49 16.64
C LYS A 114 -22.89 -10.98 15.58
N SER A 115 -23.07 -11.73 14.49
CA SER A 115 -24.06 -11.40 13.46
C SER A 115 -24.33 -12.63 12.59
N GLY A 116 -25.23 -12.51 11.61
CA GLY A 116 -25.40 -13.50 10.56
C GLY A 116 -25.75 -12.87 9.23
N TYR A 117 -25.78 -13.69 8.19
CA TYR A 117 -26.29 -13.34 6.86
C TYR A 117 -26.97 -14.56 6.25
N ARG A 118 -27.73 -14.36 5.18
CA ARG A 118 -28.23 -15.46 4.34
C ARG A 118 -27.28 -15.67 3.18
N ASP A 119 -26.85 -16.90 2.96
CA ASP A 119 -26.03 -17.26 1.81
C ASP A 119 -26.85 -17.25 0.50
N GLU A 120 -26.21 -17.62 -0.60
CA GLU A 120 -26.83 -17.72 -1.93
C GLU A 120 -28.02 -18.70 -1.99
N ASN A 121 -28.06 -19.67 -1.09
CA ASN A 121 -29.13 -20.66 -0.95
C ASN A 121 -30.18 -20.24 0.09
N SER A 122 -30.14 -18.98 0.55
CA SER A 122 -31.00 -18.44 1.61
C SER A 122 -30.84 -19.12 2.98
N ILE A 123 -29.75 -19.85 3.21
CA ILE A 123 -29.42 -20.51 4.47
C ILE A 123 -28.84 -19.47 5.42
N GLU A 124 -29.32 -19.46 6.67
CA GLU A 124 -28.79 -18.56 7.70
C GLU A 124 -27.39 -19.04 8.15
N VAL A 125 -26.38 -18.22 7.89
CA VAL A 125 -25.01 -18.40 8.38
C VAL A 125 -24.76 -17.40 9.50
N LYS A 126 -24.55 -17.92 10.71
CA LYS A 126 -24.16 -17.10 11.87
C LYS A 126 -22.65 -17.04 11.98
N PHE A 127 -22.14 -15.97 12.57
CA PHE A 127 -20.72 -15.83 12.86
C PHE A 127 -20.49 -14.98 14.10
N PHE A 128 -19.33 -15.18 14.73
CA PHE A 128 -18.81 -14.29 15.76
C PHE A 128 -17.33 -13.98 15.55
N ASP A 129 -16.91 -12.80 15.98
CA ASP A 129 -15.50 -12.39 16.04
C ASP A 129 -15.08 -12.40 17.51
N TYR A 130 -13.95 -13.03 17.84
CA TYR A 130 -13.36 -12.97 19.18
C TYR A 130 -11.90 -12.46 19.13
N LYS A 131 -11.47 -11.81 20.21
CA LYS A 131 -10.09 -11.28 20.35
C LYS A 131 -9.09 -12.41 20.57
N LEU A 132 -7.88 -12.24 20.02
CA LEU A 132 -6.77 -13.18 20.21
C LEU A 132 -5.72 -12.67 21.21
N ASP A 133 -5.98 -11.54 21.89
CA ASP A 133 -5.06 -10.84 22.80
C ASP A 133 -3.66 -10.58 22.19
N ARG A 134 -3.61 -10.43 20.87
CA ARG A 134 -2.39 -10.11 20.11
C ARG A 134 -2.55 -8.76 19.45
N LYS A 135 -1.57 -7.88 19.64
CA LYS A 135 -1.54 -6.58 18.97
C LYS A 135 -1.25 -6.79 17.48
N LYS A 136 -2.09 -6.20 16.63
CA LYS A 136 -1.94 -6.19 15.19
C LYS A 136 -1.15 -4.95 14.77
N TYR A 137 -0.15 -5.17 13.93
CA TYR A 137 0.70 -4.10 13.41
C TYR A 137 0.81 -4.16 11.89
N LEU A 138 0.95 -2.99 11.26
CA LEU A 138 1.44 -2.85 9.89
C LEU A 138 2.93 -2.49 9.94
N TYR A 139 3.70 -3.04 8.99
CA TYR A 139 5.14 -2.80 8.88
C TYR A 139 5.46 -2.17 7.54
N PHE A 140 6.40 -1.22 7.54
CA PHE A 140 6.83 -0.50 6.34
C PHE A 140 8.33 -0.32 6.33
N LEU A 141 8.99 -0.64 5.21
CA LEU A 141 10.34 -0.14 4.94
C LEU A 141 10.26 1.36 4.68
N VAL A 142 11.20 2.11 5.23
CA VAL A 142 11.31 3.56 5.05
C VAL A 142 12.56 3.85 4.24
N TYR A 143 12.39 4.62 3.17
CA TYR A 143 13.47 5.08 2.30
C TYR A 143 13.57 6.59 2.41
N GLU A 144 14.71 7.08 2.90
CA GLU A 144 15.01 8.50 2.96
C GLU A 144 15.82 8.89 1.73
N ILE A 145 15.24 9.73 0.87
CA ILE A 145 15.83 10.14 -0.41
C ILE A 145 15.80 11.65 -0.48
N GLY A 146 16.96 12.28 -0.30
CA GLY A 146 17.07 13.74 -0.18
C GLY A 146 16.20 14.24 0.97
N LYS A 147 15.28 15.16 0.67
CA LYS A 147 14.34 15.74 1.66
C LYS A 147 13.03 14.97 1.81
N SER A 148 12.88 13.85 1.10
CA SER A 148 11.64 13.06 1.07
C SER A 148 11.83 11.70 1.74
N SER A 149 10.73 11.16 2.28
CA SER A 149 10.68 9.80 2.81
C SER A 149 9.56 9.00 2.16
N PHE A 150 9.79 7.72 1.87
CA PHE A 150 8.81 6.84 1.26
C PHE A 150 8.63 5.55 2.06
N HIS A 151 7.36 5.12 2.19
CA HIS A 151 6.99 3.87 2.87
C HIS A 151 6.66 2.78 1.87
N LEU A 152 7.25 1.61 2.03
CA LEU A 152 6.89 0.38 1.31
C LEU A 152 6.34 -0.66 2.29
N PRO A 153 5.05 -1.04 2.19
CA PRO A 153 4.46 -2.05 3.07
C PRO A 153 5.19 -3.40 2.96
N ILE A 154 5.40 -4.06 4.09
CA ILE A 154 5.98 -5.40 4.17
C ILE A 154 5.22 -6.25 5.19
N SER A 155 5.31 -7.58 5.06
CA SER A 155 4.77 -8.47 6.07
C SER A 155 5.60 -8.43 7.37
N GLU A 156 4.98 -8.81 8.48
CA GLU A 156 5.70 -8.96 9.75
C GLU A 156 6.85 -9.97 9.63
N GLN A 157 6.66 -11.09 8.90
CA GLN A 157 7.76 -12.05 8.70
C GLN A 157 8.92 -11.42 7.93
N LYS A 158 8.64 -10.59 6.93
CA LYS A 158 9.68 -9.88 6.18
C LYS A 158 10.37 -8.85 7.06
N ALA A 159 9.63 -8.12 7.90
CA ALA A 159 10.21 -7.15 8.85
C ALA A 159 11.19 -7.81 9.81
N LYS A 160 10.86 -9.00 10.34
CA LYS A 160 11.72 -9.77 11.26
C LYS A 160 13.04 -10.25 10.62
N ARG A 161 13.11 -10.34 9.29
CA ARG A 161 14.34 -10.74 8.57
C ARG A 161 15.37 -9.60 8.48
N TYR A 162 14.93 -8.34 8.59
CA TYR A 162 15.84 -7.20 8.61
C TYR A 162 16.41 -6.98 10.00
N THR A 163 17.47 -7.72 10.33
CA THR A 163 18.10 -7.68 11.66
C THR A 163 18.92 -6.41 11.92
N LYS A 164 19.31 -5.70 10.85
CA LYS A 164 20.14 -4.48 10.92
C LYS A 164 19.34 -3.18 10.95
N LEU A 165 18.05 -3.21 10.60
CA LEU A 165 17.21 -2.02 10.54
C LEU A 165 16.51 -1.78 11.88
N GLN A 166 16.56 -0.54 12.37
CA GLN A 166 15.80 -0.15 13.55
C GLN A 166 14.30 -0.19 13.25
N ILE A 167 13.52 -0.79 14.16
CA ILE A 167 12.05 -0.70 14.13
C ILE A 167 11.61 0.48 15.00
N LYS A 168 10.96 1.48 14.40
CA LYS A 168 10.37 2.63 15.09
C LYS A 168 8.86 2.56 15.02
N GLU A 169 8.20 2.84 16.15
CA GLU A 169 6.75 3.01 16.15
C GLU A 169 6.36 4.35 15.53
N ILE A 170 5.23 4.34 14.83
CA ILE A 170 4.62 5.56 14.29
C ILE A 170 3.18 5.69 14.76
N ASP A 171 2.64 6.88 14.58
CA ASP A 171 1.27 7.22 14.96
C ASP A 171 0.27 6.20 14.39
N LYS A 172 -0.62 5.73 15.26
CA LYS A 172 -1.76 4.87 14.91
C LYS A 172 -2.65 5.51 13.84
N ASP A 173 -2.73 6.85 13.82
CA ASP A 173 -3.57 7.62 12.89
C ASP A 173 -2.82 8.04 11.62
N PHE A 174 -1.58 7.57 11.42
CA PHE A 174 -0.81 7.83 10.20
C PHE A 174 -1.56 7.35 8.95
N LYS A 175 -2.00 8.32 8.15
CA LYS A 175 -2.73 8.12 6.90
C LYS A 175 -2.15 8.99 5.81
N THR A 176 -2.15 8.46 4.59
CA THR A 176 -1.73 9.23 3.42
C THR A 176 -2.76 9.15 2.30
N HIS A 177 -2.96 10.29 1.65
CA HIS A 177 -3.94 10.48 0.57
C HIS A 177 -3.26 10.70 -0.78
N GLY A 178 -4.07 10.60 -1.83
CA GLY A 178 -3.72 11.03 -3.18
C GLY A 178 -3.30 12.51 -3.25
N ALA A 179 -3.02 12.98 -4.46
CA ALA A 179 -2.71 14.38 -4.71
C ALA A 179 -3.25 14.81 -6.09
N ASN A 180 -3.40 16.12 -6.27
CA ASN A 180 -3.77 16.69 -7.56
C ASN A 180 -2.72 16.33 -8.62
N ILE A 181 -3.16 15.66 -9.69
CA ILE A 181 -2.31 15.17 -10.77
C ILE A 181 -1.60 16.29 -11.56
N LYS A 182 -2.09 17.53 -11.51
CA LYS A 182 -1.53 18.65 -12.29
C LYS A 182 -0.07 18.94 -11.91
N GLY A 183 0.29 18.80 -10.64
CA GLY A 183 1.64 19.04 -10.12
C GLY A 183 2.59 17.84 -10.22
N LEU A 184 2.14 16.68 -10.72
CA LEU A 184 2.97 15.48 -10.80
C LEU A 184 3.78 15.46 -12.12
N LEU A 185 4.96 14.84 -12.08
CA LEU A 185 5.75 14.51 -13.28
C LEU A 185 4.94 13.63 -14.24
N SER A 186 5.17 13.74 -15.54
CA SER A 186 4.48 12.88 -16.52
C SER A 186 4.85 11.40 -16.38
N THR A 187 3.91 10.50 -16.66
CA THR A 187 4.18 9.05 -16.63
C THR A 187 5.22 8.64 -17.68
N GLN A 188 5.22 9.32 -18.84
CA GLN A 188 6.25 9.16 -19.87
C GLN A 188 7.65 9.47 -19.35
N PHE A 189 7.80 10.56 -18.57
CA PHE A 189 9.08 10.90 -17.96
C PHE A 189 9.50 9.87 -16.92
N VAL A 190 8.59 9.45 -16.04
CA VAL A 190 8.88 8.41 -15.04
C VAL A 190 9.33 7.10 -15.71
N ASN A 191 8.65 6.66 -16.77
CA ASN A 191 9.05 5.46 -17.54
C ASN A 191 10.43 5.61 -18.18
N LYS A 192 10.83 6.83 -18.54
CA LYS A 192 12.16 7.09 -19.08
C LYS A 192 13.23 6.95 -17.99
N VAL A 193 12.98 7.49 -16.80
CA VAL A 193 13.86 7.34 -15.64
C VAL A 193 13.97 5.87 -15.24
N LEU A 194 12.86 5.14 -15.14
CA LEU A 194 12.84 3.70 -14.84
C LEU A 194 13.70 2.89 -15.81
N ARG A 195 13.51 3.09 -17.12
CA ARG A 195 14.31 2.37 -18.14
C ARG A 195 15.79 2.67 -18.03
N LEU A 196 16.15 3.92 -17.71
CA LEU A 196 17.55 4.33 -17.54
C LEU A 196 18.16 3.71 -16.26
N LEU A 197 17.39 3.61 -15.17
CA LEU A 197 17.83 2.93 -13.95
C LEU A 197 18.01 1.42 -14.19
N GLN A 198 17.06 0.80 -14.90
CA GLN A 198 17.11 -0.62 -15.26
C GLN A 198 18.26 -0.98 -16.20
N SER A 199 18.67 -0.05 -17.07
CA SER A 199 19.81 -0.30 -17.97
C SER A 199 21.17 -0.22 -17.26
N GLY A 200 21.24 0.38 -16.06
CA GLY A 200 22.49 0.63 -15.35
C GLY A 200 23.41 1.66 -16.02
N ASP A 201 23.00 2.23 -17.16
CA ASP A 201 23.78 3.14 -18.00
C ASP A 201 23.51 4.59 -17.62
N TYR A 202 23.80 4.92 -16.36
CA TYR A 202 23.61 6.26 -15.80
C TYR A 202 24.66 6.60 -14.76
N THR A 203 24.79 7.89 -14.48
CA THR A 203 25.59 8.39 -13.37
C THR A 203 24.68 9.15 -12.41
N ILE A 204 24.74 8.80 -11.13
CA ILE A 204 24.11 9.61 -10.08
C ILE A 204 24.96 10.86 -9.90
N VAL A 205 24.33 12.02 -10.09
CA VAL A 205 24.94 13.33 -9.85
C VAL A 205 24.15 14.02 -8.73
N GLU A 206 24.84 14.79 -7.89
CA GLU A 206 24.19 15.62 -6.86
C GLU A 206 23.56 16.87 -7.45
#